data_AF-L5NV18-F1
#
_entry.id   AF-L5NV18-F1
#
_cell.length_a   1.000
_cell.length_b   1.000
_cell.length_c   1.000
_cell.angle_alpha   90.00
_cell.angle_beta   90.00
_cell.angle_gamma   90.00
#
_symmetry.space_group_name_H-M   'P 1'
#
loop_
_entity.id
_entity.type
_entity.pdbx_description
1 polymer ?
#
loop_
_entity_poly.entity_id
_entity_poly.type
_entity_poly.pdbx_seq_one_letter_code
_entity_poly.pdbx_strand_id
1 'polypeptide(L)' 'MRDILEAVADGSLSPAEAEVRLSGYATTDAGRFDAARETRRGVPEAILAEGKTPDETATLAVAAVETSGRALVTR' A
#
# COMPACT_ATOMS: atom_id res chain seq x y z
N MET A 1 -3.83 7.22 -12.10
CA MET A 1 -4.16 6.16 -13.10
C MET A 1 -3.63 6.52 -14.48
N ARG A 2 -4.00 7.69 -15.04
CA ARG A 2 -3.57 8.09 -16.39
C ARG A 2 -2.03 8.12 -16.53
N ASP A 3 -1.32 8.69 -15.56
CA ASP A 3 0.15 8.72 -15.54
C ASP A 3 0.80 7.32 -15.50
N ILE A 4 0.17 6.37 -14.79
CA ILE A 4 0.64 4.97 -14.75
C ILE A 4 0.44 4.30 -16.11
N LEU A 5 -0.70 4.55 -16.77
CA LEU A 5 -0.99 4.01 -18.10
C LEU A 5 -0.08 4.61 -19.17
N GLU A 6 0.24 5.90 -19.06
CA GLU A 6 1.20 6.59 -19.93
C GLU A 6 2.61 6.01 -19.77
N ALA A 7 3.07 5.80 -18.52
CA ALA A 7 4.36 5.17 -18.23
C ALA A 7 4.46 3.71 -18.71
N VAL A 8 3.34 2.97 -18.72
CA VAL A 8 3.32 1.63 -19.35
C VAL A 8 3.37 1.74 -20.86
N ALA A 9 2.64 2.69 -21.45
CA ALA A 9 2.57 2.88 -22.90
C ALA A 9 3.92 3.34 -23.49
N ASP A 10 4.69 4.15 -22.75
CA ASP A 10 6.03 4.59 -23.16
C ASP A 10 7.16 3.61 -22.79
N GLY A 11 6.83 2.55 -22.04
CA GLY A 11 7.75 1.48 -21.65
C GLY A 11 8.65 1.79 -20.45
N SER A 12 8.46 2.94 -19.79
CA SER A 12 9.18 3.31 -18.57
C SER A 12 8.69 2.56 -17.32
N LEU A 13 7.55 1.87 -17.40
CA LEU A 13 6.99 1.05 -16.34
C LEU A 13 6.49 -0.30 -16.90
N SER A 14 6.88 -1.42 -16.29
CA SER A 14 6.33 -2.71 -16.70
C SER A 14 4.87 -2.86 -16.30
N PRO A 15 4.05 -3.65 -17.03
CA PRO A 15 2.69 -3.96 -16.62
C PRO A 15 2.59 -4.55 -15.21
N ALA A 16 3.59 -5.33 -14.77
CA ALA A 16 3.63 -5.89 -13.42
C ALA A 16 3.83 -4.82 -12.34
N GLU A 17 4.76 -3.87 -12.54
CA GLU A 17 4.94 -2.74 -11.62
C GLU A 17 3.74 -1.80 -11.62
N ALA A 18 3.12 -1.59 -12.78
CA ALA A 18 1.88 -0.85 -12.91
C ALA A 18 0.72 -1.52 -12.17
N GLU A 19 0.61 -2.84 -12.24
CA GLU A 19 -0.39 -3.61 -11.51
C GLU A 19 -0.20 -3.47 -10.00
N VAL A 20 1.03 -3.50 -9.49
CA VAL A 20 1.31 -3.22 -8.07
C VAL A 20 0.86 -1.81 -7.68
N ARG A 21 1.20 -0.79 -8.49
CA ARG A 21 0.78 0.60 -8.23
C ARG A 21 -0.73 0.83 -8.35
N LEU A 22 -1.39 0.16 -9.29
CA LEU A 22 -2.84 0.28 -9.54
C LEU A 22 -3.68 -0.52 -8.57
N SER A 23 -3.21 -1.71 -8.19
CA SER A 23 -3.86 -2.52 -7.16
C SER A 23 -3.81 -1.83 -5.80
N GLY A 24 -2.85 -0.91 -5.62
CA GLY A 24 -2.74 -0.07 -4.45
C GLY A 24 -2.36 -0.87 -3.22
N TYR A 25 -1.53 -1.90 -3.40
CA TYR A 25 -0.99 -2.66 -2.28
C TYR A 25 0.48 -2.32 -2.08
N ALA A 26 0.82 -1.90 -0.86
CA ALA A 26 2.19 -1.89 -0.39
C ALA A 26 2.50 -3.28 0.20
N THR A 27 3.41 -4.01 -0.45
CA THR A 27 3.90 -5.29 0.08
C THR A 27 5.25 -5.06 0.74
N THR A 28 5.38 -5.53 1.97
CA THR A 28 6.59 -5.50 2.78
C THR A 28 6.87 -6.90 3.31
N ASP A 29 8.06 -7.14 3.87
CA ASP A 29 8.35 -8.41 4.54
C ASP A 29 7.42 -8.68 5.72
N ALA A 30 6.86 -7.62 6.31
CA ALA A 30 5.89 -7.65 7.41
C ALA A 30 4.45 -7.95 6.98
N GLY A 31 4.18 -7.99 5.67
CA GLY A 31 2.87 -8.27 5.10
C GLY A 31 2.43 -7.26 4.04
N ARG A 32 1.15 -7.35 3.68
CA ARG A 32 0.52 -6.58 2.61
C ARG A 32 -0.45 -5.56 3.19
N PHE A 33 -0.39 -4.33 2.69
CA PHE A 33 -1.24 -3.19 3.06
C PHE A 33 -1.94 -2.63 1.82
N ASP A 34 -3.26 -2.49 1.86
CA ASP A 34 -4.17 -1.98 0.83
C ASP A 34 -4.31 -0.46 0.93
N ALA A 35 -3.33 0.24 0.39
CA ALA A 35 -3.32 1.70 0.25
C ALA A 35 -4.51 2.25 -0.55
N ALA A 36 -5.10 1.45 -1.45
CA ALA A 36 -6.27 1.89 -2.22
C ALA A 36 -7.61 1.68 -1.48
N ARG A 37 -7.60 1.11 -0.26
CA ARG A 37 -8.82 0.89 0.52
C ARG A 37 -9.58 2.17 0.80
N GLU A 38 -8.89 3.27 1.13
CA GLU A 38 -9.53 4.55 1.47
C GLU A 38 -10.37 5.08 0.31
N THR A 39 -9.85 5.03 -0.92
CA THR A 39 -10.60 5.43 -2.11
C THR A 39 -11.86 4.59 -2.33
N ARG A 40 -11.83 3.29 -1.99
CA ARG A 40 -12.96 2.38 -2.21
C ARG A 40 -13.97 2.35 -1.05
N ARG A 41 -13.54 2.69 0.18
CA ARG A 41 -14.32 2.47 1.42
C ARG A 41 -14.48 3.72 2.29
N GLY A 42 -13.80 4.81 1.97
CA GLY A 42 -13.79 6.06 2.75
C GLY A 42 -12.92 5.99 4.02
N VAL A 43 -12.26 4.87 4.29
CA VAL A 43 -11.39 4.67 5.45
C VAL A 43 -10.14 3.87 5.07
N PRO A 44 -8.95 4.20 5.62
CA PRO A 44 -7.72 3.47 5.35
C PRO A 44 -7.77 2.04 5.91
N GLU A 45 -6.87 1.18 5.45
CA GLU A 45 -6.73 -0.15 6.03
C GLU A 45 -6.18 -0.05 7.46
N ALA A 46 -6.73 -0.88 8.34
CA ALA A 46 -6.23 -1.02 9.70
C ALA A 46 -5.13 -2.10 9.73
N ILE A 47 -4.02 -1.78 10.36
CA ILE A 47 -2.93 -2.71 10.65
C ILE A 47 -3.28 -3.43 11.96
N LEU A 48 -3.46 -4.74 11.90
CA LEU A 48 -3.60 -5.60 13.08
C LEU A 48 -2.20 -5.89 13.66
N ALA A 49 -1.91 -5.39 14.85
CA ALA A 49 -0.62 -5.59 15.52
C ALA A 49 -0.53 -6.97 16.22
N GLU A 50 -1.65 -7.58 16.57
CA GLU A 50 -1.73 -8.87 17.24
C GLU A 50 -1.04 -9.94 16.39
N GLY A 51 -0.10 -10.65 17.02
CA GLY A 51 0.72 -11.67 16.37
C GLY A 51 1.92 -11.12 15.56
N LYS A 52 2.11 -9.80 15.48
CA LYS A 52 3.29 -9.18 14.85
C LYS A 52 4.32 -8.77 15.89
N THR A 53 5.58 -8.73 15.46
CA THR A 53 6.65 -8.03 16.17
C THR A 53 6.46 -6.50 16.07
N PRO A 54 7.07 -5.73 16.98
CA PRO A 54 7.08 -4.27 16.89
C PRO A 54 7.64 -3.77 15.55
N ASP A 55 8.69 -4.40 15.02
CA ASP A 55 9.34 -4.00 13.77
C ASP A 55 8.45 -4.28 12.55
N GLU A 56 7.72 -5.39 12.52
CA GLU A 56 6.74 -5.67 11.48
C GLU A 56 5.61 -4.64 11.49
N THR A 57 5.11 -4.29 12.69
CA THR A 57 4.07 -3.27 12.85
C THR A 57 4.56 -1.90 12.40
N ALA A 58 5.79 -1.52 12.75
CA ALA A 58 6.40 -0.26 12.33
C ALA A 58 6.59 -0.21 10.81
N THR A 59 7.05 -1.30 10.20
CA THR A 59 7.24 -1.42 8.74
C THR A 59 5.92 -1.19 7.99
N LEU A 60 4.83 -1.80 8.44
CA LEU A 60 3.50 -1.59 7.85
C LEU A 60 2.99 -0.17 8.09
N ALA A 61 3.24 0.41 9.28
CA ALA A 61 2.82 1.77 9.58
C ALA A 61 3.54 2.81 8.70
N VAL A 62 4.83 2.62 8.42
CA VAL A 62 5.59 3.46 7.48
C VAL A 62 4.98 3.35 6.08
N ALA A 63 4.78 2.13 5.57
CA ALA A 63 4.16 1.92 4.27
C ALA A 63 2.77 2.56 4.15
N ALA A 64 1.96 2.50 5.21
CA ALA A 64 0.66 3.14 5.26
C ALA A 64 0.76 4.67 5.19
N VAL A 65 1.68 5.29 5.94
CA VAL A 65 1.90 6.73 5.92
C VAL A 65 2.42 7.20 4.55
N GLU A 66 3.38 6.49 3.96
CA GLU A 66 3.95 6.84 2.65
C GLU A 66 2.90 6.78 1.53
N THR A 67 1.93 5.87 1.63
CA THR A 67 0.93 5.66 0.57
C THR A 67 -0.38 6.38 0.79
N SER A 68 -0.79 6.64 2.04
CA SER A 68 -2.10 7.23 2.39
C SER A 68 -2.01 8.46 3.32
N GLY A 69 -0.80 8.85 3.73
CA GLY A 69 -0.56 10.01 4.60
C GLY A 69 -0.90 9.77 6.08
N ARG A 70 -1.42 8.60 6.45
CA ARG A 70 -1.75 8.23 7.83
C ARG A 70 -1.68 6.71 8.03
N ALA A 71 -1.53 6.26 9.27
CA ALA A 71 -1.65 4.85 9.63
C ALA A 71 -2.73 4.66 10.69
N LEU A 72 -3.52 3.59 10.56
CA LEU A 72 -4.51 3.18 11.54
C LEU A 72 -4.06 1.83 12.10
N VAL A 73 -3.60 1.81 13.34
CA VAL A 73 -3.10 0.57 13.98
C VAL A 73 -4.07 0.18 15.08
N THR A 74 -4.46 -1.09 15.09
CA THR A 74 -5.28 -1.71 16.14
C THR A 74 -4.49 -2.82 16.81
N ARG A 75 -4.99 -3.28 17.97
CA ARG A 75 -4.68 -4.63 18.47
C ARG A 75 -4.93 -5.59 17.33
#